data_AF-A0A356KWH1-F1
#
_entry.id   AF-A0A356KWH1-F1
#
_cell.length_a   1.000
_cell.length_b   1.000
_cell.length_c   1.000
_cell.angle_alpha   90.00
_cell.angle_beta   90.00
_cell.angle_gamma   90.00
#
_symmetry.space_group_name_H-M   'P 1'
#
loop_
_entity.id
_entity.type
_entity.pdbx_description
1 polymer ?
#
loop_
_entity_poly.entity_id
_entity_poly.type
_entity_poly.pdbx_seq_one_letter_code
_entity_poly.pdbx_strand_id
1 'polypeptide(L)'
;MRAFELDDGLRIVPGLLASALCESGHPAALLLCIEALDERTARAERRHSAKRLAMLGMDQGEAEDVEREAHARWLQRVEQLANVLFRTTHENLGKDAQAWLSWWFEVGERFPLQIMPPTPRVQARLEVHETDRPQRHLDLVEGESWSVGRASETDIVLDDLSASRIHARLYRLVTRFAVRDLGSRQGVRHQGARTELALLQPGDVIELGRARLSLTELTSIGSASPRYPAVDYDTFSALVGRRSPLAAPALVDLLSARPEVEPELAGQLPEGGERLAGFAKAWRQRALDALIAMAGSDLGPSLSSWRRWLAKNNHLRSVMPSGWIAD
;
A
#
# COMPACT_ATOMS: atom_id res chain seq x y z
N MET A 1 -12.78 21.92 15.49
CA MET A 1 -12.53 20.89 14.46
C MET A 1 -11.92 19.70 15.19
N ARG A 2 -12.71 18.65 15.48
CA ARG A 2 -12.14 17.44 16.13
C ARG A 2 -11.21 16.81 15.09
N ALA A 3 -9.96 16.59 15.47
CA ALA A 3 -9.00 15.93 14.61
C ALA A 3 -9.49 14.50 14.40
N PHE A 4 -9.61 14.09 13.14
CA PHE A 4 -9.86 12.71 12.75
C PHE A 4 -8.90 11.79 13.51
N GLU A 5 -9.42 10.96 14.40
CA GLU A 5 -8.72 9.83 14.97
C GLU A 5 -9.14 8.63 14.14
N LEU A 6 -8.18 8.07 13.40
CA LEU A 6 -8.33 6.73 12.85
C LEU A 6 -8.49 5.84 14.09
N ASP A 7 -9.72 5.46 14.44
CA ASP A 7 -9.96 4.44 15.46
C ASP A 7 -9.44 3.08 14.95
N ASP A 8 -9.24 2.11 15.87
CA ASP A 8 -8.79 0.72 15.61
C ASP A 8 -9.70 -0.09 14.63
N GLY A 9 -10.66 0.53 13.95
CA GLY A 9 -11.69 -0.08 13.13
C GLY A 9 -11.32 -0.40 11.68
N LEU A 10 -10.03 -0.36 11.29
CA LEU A 10 -9.64 -0.78 9.94
C LEU A 10 -9.92 -2.28 9.76
N ARG A 11 -10.57 -2.66 8.65
CA ARG A 11 -10.93 -4.05 8.37
C ARG A 11 -9.89 -4.71 7.48
N ILE A 12 -9.21 -5.74 7.98
CA ILE A 12 -8.36 -6.59 7.15
C ILE A 12 -9.25 -7.40 6.21
N VAL A 13 -8.95 -7.35 4.92
CA VAL A 13 -9.67 -8.12 3.90
C VAL A 13 -8.70 -8.89 3.01
N PRO A 14 -9.13 -10.00 2.37
CA PRO A 14 -8.30 -10.69 1.39
C PRO A 14 -7.76 -9.71 0.33
N GLY A 15 -6.52 -9.89 -0.10
CA GLY A 15 -5.85 -8.90 -0.96
C GLY A 15 -6.50 -8.69 -2.33
N LEU A 16 -7.05 -9.76 -2.92
CA LEU A 16 -7.88 -9.68 -4.12
C LEU A 16 -9.13 -8.81 -3.89
N LEU A 17 -9.75 -8.91 -2.72
CA LEU A 17 -10.91 -8.11 -2.35
C LEU A 17 -10.53 -6.63 -2.16
N ALA A 18 -9.41 -6.33 -1.47
CA ALA A 18 -8.90 -4.96 -1.34
C ALA A 18 -8.66 -4.30 -2.71
N SER A 19 -8.05 -5.06 -3.64
CA SER A 19 -7.78 -4.60 -5.00
C SER A 19 -9.08 -4.33 -5.78
N ALA A 20 -10.06 -5.23 -5.68
CA ALA A 20 -11.37 -5.06 -6.32
C ALA A 20 -12.09 -3.80 -5.84
N LEU A 21 -12.11 -3.57 -4.53
CA LEU A 21 -12.77 -2.42 -3.92
C LEU A 21 -12.08 -1.12 -4.31
N CYS A 22 -10.74 -1.11 -4.34
CA CYS A 22 -9.94 0.02 -4.83
C CYS A 22 -10.25 0.34 -6.31
N GLU A 23 -10.17 -0.65 -7.20
CA GLU A 23 -10.46 -0.44 -8.64
C GLU A 23 -11.91 0.00 -8.91
N SER A 24 -12.86 -0.42 -8.07
CA SER A 24 -14.27 -0.04 -8.20
C SER A 24 -14.63 1.32 -7.60
N GLY A 25 -13.74 1.91 -6.79
CA GLY A 25 -14.04 3.16 -6.10
C GLY A 25 -14.92 3.03 -4.88
N HIS A 26 -14.96 1.86 -4.27
CA HIS A 26 -15.81 1.65 -3.12
C HIS A 26 -15.42 2.61 -1.98
N PRO A 27 -16.37 3.26 -1.28
CA PRO A 27 -16.10 4.19 -0.19
C PRO A 27 -15.16 3.65 0.91
N ALA A 28 -15.18 2.34 1.16
CA ALA A 28 -14.31 1.68 2.14
C ALA A 28 -12.84 1.51 1.68
N ALA A 29 -12.51 1.86 0.44
CA ALA A 29 -11.16 1.74 -0.13
C ALA A 29 -10.58 3.10 -0.56
N LEU A 30 -11.20 4.22 -0.16
CA LEU A 30 -10.76 5.56 -0.57
C LEU A 30 -9.32 5.85 -0.16
N LEU A 31 -8.90 5.53 1.07
CA LEU A 31 -7.50 5.71 1.48
C LEU A 31 -6.52 4.88 0.63
N LEU A 32 -6.89 3.65 0.27
CA LEU A 32 -6.09 2.82 -0.64
C LEU A 32 -5.98 3.45 -2.04
N CYS A 33 -7.08 4.00 -2.55
CA CYS A 33 -7.08 4.72 -3.83
C CYS A 33 -6.16 5.95 -3.77
N ILE A 34 -6.25 6.74 -2.69
CA ILE A 34 -5.46 7.96 -2.49
C ILE A 34 -3.97 7.62 -2.42
N GLU A 35 -3.58 6.64 -1.59
CA GLU A 35 -2.19 6.21 -1.45
C GLU A 35 -1.62 5.69 -2.77
N ALA A 36 -2.43 5.03 -3.60
CA ALA A 36 -2.02 4.52 -4.91
C ALA A 36 -1.74 5.61 -5.95
N LEU A 37 -2.20 6.85 -5.74
CA LEU A 37 -1.86 8.00 -6.59
C LEU A 37 -0.41 8.50 -6.37
N ASP A 38 0.23 8.15 -5.26
CA ASP A 38 1.54 8.69 -4.92
C ASP A 38 2.66 8.11 -5.81
N GLU A 39 3.10 8.92 -6.77
CA GLU A 39 4.18 8.56 -7.71
C GLU A 39 5.46 8.16 -7.00
N ARG A 40 5.79 8.89 -5.93
CA ARG A 40 7.04 8.66 -5.20
C ARG A 40 7.09 7.25 -4.64
N THR A 41 5.98 6.75 -4.11
CA THR A 41 5.86 5.39 -3.56
C THR A 41 5.80 4.36 -4.66
N ALA A 42 5.02 4.59 -5.70
CA ALA A 42 4.99 3.70 -6.84
C ALA A 42 6.39 3.51 -7.45
N ARG A 43 7.20 4.59 -7.52
CA ARG A 43 8.59 4.53 -7.99
C ARG A 43 9.51 3.76 -7.03
N ALA A 44 9.38 3.98 -5.72
CA ALA A 44 10.18 3.25 -4.73
C ALA A 44 9.88 1.74 -4.79
N GLU A 45 8.59 1.38 -4.80
CA GLU A 45 8.13 -0.01 -4.90
C GLU A 45 8.60 -0.69 -6.19
N ARG A 46 8.47 -0.02 -7.35
CA ARG A 46 9.00 -0.56 -8.62
C ARG A 46 10.51 -0.81 -8.57
N ARG A 47 11.28 0.07 -7.94
CA ARG A 47 12.73 -0.15 -7.74
C ARG A 47 13.00 -1.36 -6.85
N HIS A 48 12.21 -1.56 -5.79
CA HIS A 48 12.31 -2.77 -4.96
C HIS A 48 11.96 -4.03 -5.76
N SER A 49 10.90 -3.97 -6.57
CA SER A 49 10.51 -5.06 -7.46
C SER A 49 11.61 -5.40 -8.46
N ALA A 50 12.21 -4.41 -9.14
CA ALA A 50 13.30 -4.62 -10.07
C ALA A 50 14.52 -5.31 -9.41
N LYS A 51 14.90 -4.87 -8.21
CA LYS A 51 15.96 -5.54 -7.42
C LYS A 51 15.62 -7.00 -7.11
N ARG A 52 14.38 -7.29 -6.72
CA ARG A 52 13.91 -8.65 -6.42
C ARG A 52 13.91 -9.53 -7.69
N LEU A 53 13.48 -9.00 -8.83
CA LEU A 53 13.53 -9.72 -10.11
C LEU A 53 14.98 -10.03 -10.52
N ALA A 54 15.91 -9.09 -10.35
CA ALA A 54 17.33 -9.32 -10.59
C ALA A 54 17.91 -10.41 -9.66
N MET A 55 17.54 -10.43 -8.38
CA MET A 55 17.92 -11.51 -7.44
C MET A 55 17.37 -12.88 -7.88
N LEU A 56 16.20 -12.89 -8.53
CA LEU A 56 15.62 -14.09 -9.13
C LEU A 56 16.24 -14.46 -10.49
N GLY A 57 17.26 -13.74 -10.95
CA GLY A 57 18.03 -14.07 -12.15
C GLY A 57 17.42 -13.57 -13.46
N MET A 58 16.49 -12.61 -13.39
CA MET A 58 16.01 -11.91 -14.58
C MET A 58 17.15 -11.09 -15.21
N ASP A 59 17.27 -11.15 -16.54
CA ASP A 59 18.23 -10.35 -17.28
C ASP A 59 17.93 -8.85 -17.17
N GLN A 60 18.96 -8.00 -17.21
CA GLN A 60 18.80 -6.56 -17.07
C GLN A 60 17.87 -5.97 -18.14
N GLY A 61 17.99 -6.38 -19.40
CA GLY A 61 17.14 -5.87 -20.47
C GLY A 61 15.68 -6.27 -20.29
N GLU A 62 15.44 -7.50 -19.83
CA GLU A 62 14.09 -7.97 -19.49
C GLU A 62 13.50 -7.20 -18.29
N ALA A 63 14.31 -6.93 -17.27
CA ALA A 63 13.89 -6.16 -16.10
C ALA A 63 13.53 -4.71 -16.47
N GLU A 64 14.30 -4.06 -17.35
CA GLU A 64 14.01 -2.71 -17.84
C GLU A 64 12.73 -2.66 -18.70
N ASP A 65 12.46 -3.70 -19.50
CA ASP A 65 11.20 -3.87 -20.22
C ASP A 65 10.01 -4.01 -19.25
N VAL A 66 10.14 -4.85 -18.23
CA VAL A 66 9.11 -5.06 -17.21
C VAL A 66 8.84 -3.76 -16.44
N GLU A 67 9.89 -3.02 -16.04
CA GLU A 67 9.74 -1.75 -15.35
C GLU A 67 9.02 -0.70 -16.23
N ARG A 68 9.36 -0.62 -17.52
CA ARG A 68 8.66 0.27 -18.46
C ARG A 68 7.18 -0.06 -18.59
N GLU A 69 6.85 -1.34 -18.74
CA GLU A 69 5.46 -1.78 -18.84
C GLU A 69 4.70 -1.54 -17.52
N ALA A 70 5.32 -1.83 -16.38
CA ALA A 70 4.77 -1.56 -15.05
C ALA A 70 4.50 -0.07 -14.86
N HIS A 71 5.42 0.80 -15.28
CA HIS A 71 5.21 2.25 -15.23
C HIS A 71 4.06 2.70 -16.13
N ALA A 72 3.95 2.18 -17.35
CA ALA A 72 2.84 2.49 -18.25
C ALA A 72 1.48 2.05 -17.66
N ARG A 73 1.44 0.86 -17.04
CA ARG A 73 0.26 0.34 -16.33
C ARG A 73 -0.10 1.22 -15.13
N TRP A 74 0.89 1.68 -14.36
CA TRP A 74 0.67 2.60 -13.25
C TRP A 74 0.06 3.92 -13.72
N LEU A 75 0.55 4.52 -14.82
CA LEU A 75 -0.01 5.76 -15.38
C LEU A 75 -1.49 5.60 -15.76
N GLN A 76 -1.85 4.47 -16.40
CA GLN A 76 -3.23 4.14 -16.72
C GLN A 76 -4.08 3.97 -15.46
N ARG A 77 -3.55 3.27 -14.46
CA ARG A 77 -4.23 3.01 -13.18
C ARG A 77 -4.47 4.31 -12.41
N VAL A 78 -3.51 5.22 -12.34
CA VAL A 78 -3.64 6.53 -11.69
C VAL A 78 -4.73 7.37 -12.35
N GLU A 79 -4.79 7.38 -13.69
CA GLU A 79 -5.86 8.06 -14.42
C GLU A 79 -7.23 7.47 -14.04
N GLN A 80 -7.35 6.14 -14.02
CA GLN A 80 -8.58 5.47 -13.62
C GLN A 80 -8.94 5.78 -12.16
N LEU A 81 -7.98 5.74 -11.24
CA LEU A 81 -8.20 5.99 -9.81
C LEU A 81 -8.61 7.44 -9.53
N ALA A 82 -8.01 8.43 -10.20
CA ALA A 82 -8.44 9.83 -10.07
C ALA A 82 -9.90 10.02 -10.51
N ASN A 83 -10.30 9.41 -11.63
CA ASN A 83 -11.69 9.44 -12.10
C ASN A 83 -12.65 8.70 -11.16
N VAL A 84 -12.17 7.61 -10.57
CA VAL A 84 -12.91 6.84 -9.57
C VAL A 84 -13.13 7.68 -8.30
N LEU A 85 -12.08 8.30 -7.76
CA LEU A 85 -12.17 9.18 -6.60
C LEU A 85 -13.15 10.32 -6.86
N PHE A 86 -13.03 11.02 -7.99
CA PHE A 86 -13.97 12.08 -8.37
C PHE A 86 -15.42 11.60 -8.41
N ARG A 87 -15.72 10.46 -9.05
CA ARG A 87 -17.10 9.94 -9.12
C ARG A 87 -17.65 9.53 -7.75
N THR A 88 -16.81 8.99 -6.88
CA THR A 88 -17.25 8.52 -5.55
C THR A 88 -17.44 9.69 -4.60
N THR A 89 -16.52 10.65 -4.58
CA THR A 89 -16.49 11.74 -3.57
C THR A 89 -17.13 13.04 -4.08
N HIS A 90 -17.28 13.19 -5.40
CA HIS A 90 -17.68 14.42 -6.09
C HIS A 90 -16.67 15.58 -5.97
N GLU A 91 -15.41 15.28 -5.63
CA GLU A 91 -14.34 16.26 -5.45
C GLU A 91 -13.31 16.17 -6.57
N ASN A 92 -12.90 17.30 -7.12
CA ASN A 92 -11.96 17.35 -8.24
C ASN A 92 -10.56 17.79 -7.79
N LEU A 93 -9.82 16.85 -7.21
CA LEU A 93 -8.42 17.05 -6.77
C LEU A 93 -7.40 16.37 -7.69
N GLY A 94 -7.87 15.82 -8.82
CA GLY A 94 -7.03 15.18 -9.82
C GLY A 94 -6.20 14.03 -9.26
N LYS A 95 -4.89 14.03 -9.58
CA LYS A 95 -3.92 12.98 -9.24
C LYS A 95 -3.07 13.33 -8.01
N ASP A 96 -3.38 14.42 -7.33
CA ASP A 96 -2.59 14.90 -6.20
C ASP A 96 -2.97 14.14 -4.92
N ALA A 97 -2.15 13.14 -4.58
CA ALA A 97 -2.33 12.33 -3.38
C ALA A 97 -2.32 13.17 -2.09
N GLN A 98 -1.54 14.25 -2.02
CA GLN A 98 -1.48 15.12 -0.84
C GLN A 98 -2.74 15.96 -0.73
N ALA A 99 -3.24 16.54 -1.83
CA ALA A 99 -4.50 17.28 -1.82
C ALA A 99 -5.67 16.38 -1.38
N TRP A 100 -5.74 15.17 -1.93
CA TRP A 100 -6.75 14.17 -1.52
C TRP A 100 -6.64 13.78 -0.05
N LEU A 101 -5.42 13.61 0.48
CA LEU A 101 -5.23 13.24 1.87
C LEU A 101 -5.54 14.42 2.82
N SER A 102 -5.25 15.66 2.43
CA SER A 102 -5.68 16.85 3.17
C SER A 102 -7.20 16.91 3.28
N TRP A 103 -7.90 16.72 2.16
CA TRP A 103 -9.36 16.59 2.13
C TRP A 103 -9.85 15.44 3.02
N TRP A 104 -9.20 14.27 2.94
CA TRP A 104 -9.55 13.11 3.75
C TRP A 104 -9.51 13.41 5.25
N PHE A 105 -8.49 14.11 5.73
CA PHE A 105 -8.40 14.47 7.15
C PHE A 105 -9.46 15.48 7.64
N GLU A 106 -10.22 16.09 6.73
CA GLU A 106 -11.31 17.01 7.07
C GLU A 106 -12.68 16.34 7.04
N VAL A 107 -12.89 15.36 6.14
CA VAL A 107 -14.22 14.77 5.92
C VAL A 107 -14.27 13.25 6.01
N GLY A 108 -13.15 12.58 6.29
CA GLY A 108 -13.00 11.12 6.30
C GLY A 108 -14.01 10.39 7.18
N GLU A 109 -14.44 11.00 8.29
CA GLU A 109 -15.46 10.45 9.21
C GLU A 109 -16.82 10.20 8.55
N ARG A 110 -17.09 10.83 7.41
CA ARG A 110 -18.35 10.66 6.66
C ARG A 110 -18.37 9.36 5.85
N PHE A 111 -17.22 8.71 5.72
CA PHE A 111 -17.06 7.49 4.94
C PHE A 111 -16.97 6.27 5.86
N PRO A 112 -17.32 5.07 5.37
CA PRO A 112 -17.14 3.85 6.14
C PRO A 112 -15.68 3.65 6.59
N LEU A 113 -15.50 2.82 7.61
CA LEU A 113 -14.18 2.36 8.03
C LEU A 113 -13.41 1.80 6.85
N GLN A 114 -12.16 2.22 6.71
CA GLN A 114 -11.32 1.86 5.58
C GLN A 114 -10.83 0.42 5.72
N ILE A 115 -10.68 -0.26 4.58
CA ILE A 115 -10.13 -1.61 4.52
C ILE A 115 -8.62 -1.56 4.39
N MET A 116 -7.96 -2.65 4.76
CA MET A 116 -6.55 -2.87 4.48
C MET A 116 -6.32 -4.23 3.81
N PRO A 117 -5.31 -4.33 2.92
CA PRO A 117 -4.81 -5.62 2.47
C PRO A 117 -4.30 -6.43 3.67
N PRO A 118 -4.18 -7.75 3.57
CA PRO A 118 -3.86 -8.63 4.69
C PRO A 118 -2.38 -8.55 5.13
N THR A 119 -1.61 -7.64 4.55
CA THR A 119 -0.24 -7.35 5.00
C THR A 119 -0.23 -6.89 6.45
N PRO A 120 0.82 -7.25 7.23
CA PRO A 120 1.03 -6.66 8.53
C PRO A 120 0.97 -5.13 8.42
N ARG A 121 0.34 -4.50 9.40
CA ARG A 121 0.31 -3.05 9.48
C ARG A 121 1.73 -2.51 9.37
N VAL A 122 1.91 -1.43 8.62
CA VAL A 122 3.22 -0.79 8.48
C VAL A 122 3.77 -0.45 9.85
N GLN A 123 4.84 -1.11 10.28
CA GLN A 123 5.53 -0.81 11.54
C GLN A 123 6.78 -0.02 11.21
N ALA A 124 7.09 0.96 12.05
CA ALA A 124 8.27 1.78 11.84
C ALA A 124 8.94 2.13 13.16
N ARG A 125 10.26 2.28 13.10
CA ARG A 125 11.06 2.90 14.14
C ARG A 125 11.20 4.35 13.79
N LEU A 126 10.74 5.22 14.67
CA LEU A 126 10.94 6.66 14.59
C LEU A 126 12.22 7.02 15.31
N GLU A 127 13.22 7.48 14.58
CA GLU A 127 14.45 8.04 15.14
C GLU A 127 14.27 9.54 15.34
N VAL A 128 14.58 10.02 16.55
CA VAL A 128 14.48 11.43 16.93
C VAL A 128 15.87 11.97 17.22
N HIS A 129 16.24 13.01 16.48
CA HIS A 129 17.51 13.71 16.58
C HIS A 129 17.26 15.16 16.98
N GLU A 130 17.81 15.56 18.12
CA GLU A 130 17.71 16.92 18.64
C GLU A 130 19.10 17.48 18.90
N THR A 131 19.22 18.81 18.82
CA THR A 131 20.51 19.47 19.08
C THR A 131 20.93 19.21 20.53
N ASP A 132 22.20 18.86 20.75
CA ASP A 132 22.79 18.63 22.08
C ASP A 132 22.12 17.52 22.92
N ARG A 133 21.37 16.62 22.27
CA ARG A 133 20.72 15.47 22.91
C ARG A 133 21.16 14.17 22.23
N PRO A 134 21.27 13.06 22.97
CA PRO A 134 21.50 11.76 22.36
C PRO A 134 20.30 11.40 21.46
N GLN A 135 20.58 10.77 20.33
CA GLN A 135 19.55 10.18 19.48
C GLN A 135 18.73 9.18 20.29
N ARG A 136 17.42 9.21 20.13
CA ARG A 136 16.51 8.20 20.68
C ARG A 136 15.63 7.62 19.58
N HIS A 137 15.01 6.48 19.88
CA HIS A 137 14.06 5.86 18.97
C HIS A 137 12.76 5.48 19.69
N LEU A 138 11.67 5.47 18.95
CA LEU A 138 10.37 4.97 19.37
C LEU A 138 9.88 3.96 18.34
N ASP A 139 9.42 2.79 18.80
CA ASP A 139 8.85 1.78 17.92
C ASP A 139 7.34 2.02 17.77
N LEU A 140 6.91 2.43 16.59
CA LEU A 140 5.52 2.69 16.23
C LEU A 140 4.83 1.38 15.84
N VAL A 141 4.64 0.51 16.83
CA VAL A 141 4.05 -0.83 16.65
C VAL A 141 2.53 -0.77 16.77
N GLU A 142 2.03 -0.13 17.83
CA GLU A 142 0.60 -0.01 18.14
C GLU A 142 0.13 1.45 18.04
N GLY A 143 -1.14 1.65 17.67
CA GLY A 143 -1.75 2.97 17.53
C GLY A 143 -1.81 3.49 16.10
N GLU A 144 -2.65 4.51 15.94
CA GLU A 144 -3.08 5.05 14.65
C GLU A 144 -2.60 6.48 14.41
N SER A 145 -2.33 7.22 15.49
CA SER A 145 -1.75 8.56 15.40
C SER A 145 -0.97 8.92 16.65
N TRP A 146 0.01 9.82 16.49
CA TRP A 146 0.86 10.32 17.56
C TRP A 146 1.01 11.83 17.41
N SER A 147 0.67 12.57 18.44
CA SER A 147 0.97 13.99 18.56
C SER A 147 2.48 14.20 18.78
N VAL A 148 3.04 15.20 18.10
CA VAL A 148 4.47 15.53 18.17
C VAL A 148 4.60 17.00 18.56
N GLY A 149 5.38 17.30 19.59
CA GLY A 149 5.62 18.69 19.99
C GLY A 149 6.39 18.83 21.30
N ARG A 150 6.64 20.06 21.73
CA ARG A 150 7.44 20.31 22.95
C ARG A 150 6.66 20.15 24.26
N ALA A 151 5.35 20.02 24.18
CA ALA A 151 4.54 19.90 25.37
C ALA A 151 4.64 18.46 25.92
N SER A 152 4.73 18.34 27.24
CA SER A 152 4.89 17.05 27.92
C SER A 152 3.71 16.11 27.73
N GLU A 153 2.55 16.65 27.35
CA GLU A 153 1.32 15.93 27.04
C GLU A 153 1.29 15.31 25.63
N THR A 154 2.31 15.54 24.80
CA THR A 154 2.38 14.94 23.46
C THR A 154 2.97 13.53 23.49
N ASP A 155 2.54 12.67 22.57
CA ASP A 155 3.00 11.27 22.49
C ASP A 155 4.50 11.20 22.17
N ILE A 156 4.97 12.09 21.31
CA ILE A 156 6.37 12.25 20.93
C ILE A 156 6.83 13.65 21.38
N VAL A 157 7.33 13.70 22.61
CA VAL A 157 7.86 14.93 23.21
C VAL A 157 9.18 15.32 22.56
N LEU A 158 9.29 16.57 22.14
CA LEU A 158 10.50 17.23 21.64
C LEU A 158 11.03 18.21 22.69
N ASP A 159 12.27 18.05 23.11
CA ASP A 159 12.95 19.03 23.96
C ASP A 159 13.63 20.12 23.10
N ASP A 160 12.82 20.84 22.34
CA ASP A 160 13.27 21.94 21.50
C ASP A 160 12.30 23.11 21.59
N LEU A 161 12.80 24.26 22.10
CA LEU A 161 12.03 25.51 22.20
C LEU A 161 11.57 26.04 20.84
N SER A 162 12.21 25.64 19.76
CA SER A 162 11.80 26.03 18.41
C SER A 162 10.57 25.25 17.92
N ALA A 163 10.25 24.09 18.51
CA ALA A 163 9.02 23.36 18.25
C ALA A 163 7.81 23.99 18.95
N SER A 164 6.65 23.94 18.30
CA SER A 164 5.37 24.30 18.94
C SER A 164 5.00 23.29 20.04
N ARG A 165 4.13 23.72 20.96
CA ARG A 165 3.60 22.85 22.04
C ARG A 165 3.00 21.56 21.49
N ILE A 166 2.07 21.71 20.55
CA ILE A 166 1.60 20.65 19.67
C ILE A 166 1.99 21.13 18.26
N HIS A 167 2.96 20.46 17.64
CA HIS A 167 3.56 20.91 16.39
C HIS A 167 2.91 20.23 15.20
N ALA A 168 2.85 18.91 15.26
CA ALA A 168 2.34 18.07 14.18
C ALA A 168 1.63 16.85 14.76
N ARG A 169 0.95 16.12 13.89
CA ARG A 169 0.48 14.77 14.18
C ARG A 169 0.99 13.82 13.11
N LEU A 170 1.58 12.72 13.55
CA LEU A 170 1.94 11.59 12.72
C LEU A 170 0.75 10.65 12.68
N TYR A 171 0.37 10.19 11.49
CA TYR A 171 -0.74 9.28 11.25
C TYR A 171 -0.20 8.01 10.62
N ARG A 172 -0.67 6.86 11.10
CA ARG A 172 -0.55 5.61 10.36
C ARG A 172 -1.73 5.51 9.41
N LEU A 173 -1.44 5.36 8.12
CA LEU A 173 -2.43 5.13 7.08
C LEU A 173 -2.50 3.62 6.74
N VAL A 174 -3.03 3.27 5.57
CA VAL A 174 -3.26 1.87 5.20
C VAL A 174 -1.94 1.14 4.96
N THR A 175 -1.04 1.72 4.17
CA THR A 175 0.24 1.06 3.83
C THR A 175 1.47 1.82 4.33
N ARG A 176 1.29 3.00 4.92
CA ARG A 176 2.39 3.91 5.26
C ARG A 176 2.04 4.92 6.35
N PHE A 177 2.94 5.86 6.62
CA PHE A 177 2.69 6.98 7.53
C PHE A 177 2.50 8.30 6.78
N ALA A 178 1.87 9.26 7.44
CA ALA A 178 1.80 10.66 7.01
C ALA A 178 2.03 11.60 8.20
N VAL A 179 2.58 12.79 7.95
CA VAL A 179 2.70 13.85 8.96
C VAL A 179 1.87 15.06 8.53
N ARG A 180 1.11 15.63 9.47
CA ARG A 180 0.34 16.86 9.27
C ARG A 180 0.80 17.94 10.25
N ASP A 181 1.08 19.13 9.74
CA ASP A 181 1.32 20.32 10.57
C ASP A 181 0.01 20.78 11.23
N LEU A 182 0.08 21.15 12.52
CA LEU A 182 -1.10 21.59 13.28
C LEU A 182 -1.11 23.11 13.50
N GLY A 183 -0.64 23.88 12.50
CA GLY A 183 -0.51 25.33 12.59
C GLY A 183 0.70 25.75 13.40
N SER A 184 1.81 25.03 13.24
CA SER A 184 3.01 25.29 14.03
C SER A 184 3.71 26.59 13.59
N ARG A 185 4.50 27.16 14.50
CA ARG A 185 5.19 28.44 14.24
C ARG A 185 6.22 28.32 13.12
N GLN A 186 6.97 27.22 13.10
CA GLN A 186 8.05 27.00 12.13
C GLN A 186 7.62 26.16 10.93
N GLY A 187 6.45 25.50 11.02
CA GLY A 187 5.99 24.54 10.04
C GLY A 187 6.71 23.20 10.14
N VAL A 188 6.07 22.16 9.63
CA VAL A 188 6.73 20.90 9.26
C VAL A 188 7.51 21.10 7.96
N ARG A 189 8.74 20.58 7.90
CA ARG A 189 9.48 20.43 6.65
C ARG A 189 9.68 18.96 6.33
N HIS A 190 9.43 18.55 5.10
CA HIS A 190 9.67 17.21 4.59
C HIS A 190 10.69 17.31 3.46
N GLN A 191 11.81 16.57 3.56
CA GLN A 191 12.89 16.64 2.56
C GLN A 191 13.37 18.08 2.29
N GLY A 192 13.40 18.91 3.35
CA GLY A 192 13.83 20.31 3.28
C GLY A 192 12.78 21.29 2.72
N ALA A 193 11.60 20.86 2.30
CA ALA A 193 10.51 21.74 1.86
C ALA A 193 9.43 21.86 2.94
N ARG A 194 8.92 23.08 3.20
CA ARG A 194 7.81 23.28 4.14
C ARG A 194 6.54 22.67 3.55
N THR A 195 5.79 21.95 4.37
CA THR A 195 4.52 21.33 3.97
C THR A 195 3.52 21.33 5.12
N GLU A 196 2.24 21.39 4.78
CA GLU A 196 1.15 21.18 5.74
C GLU A 196 0.85 19.68 5.92
N LEU A 197 1.13 18.89 4.90
CA LEU A 197 0.90 17.45 4.90
C LEU A 197 1.94 16.73 4.03
N ALA A 198 2.50 15.64 4.54
CA ALA A 198 3.39 14.79 3.76
C ALA A 198 3.11 13.31 4.00
N LEU A 199 2.99 12.58 2.89
CA LEU A 199 3.11 11.13 2.86
C LEU A 199 4.58 10.74 3.04
N LEU A 200 4.85 9.82 3.97
CA LEU A 200 6.19 9.47 4.38
C LEU A 200 6.63 8.12 3.81
N GLN A 201 7.87 8.06 3.38
CA GLN A 201 8.58 6.83 3.04
C GLN A 201 9.59 6.49 4.13
N PRO A 202 9.96 5.21 4.26
CA PRO A 202 11.12 4.83 5.05
C PRO A 202 12.36 5.58 4.55
N GLY A 203 13.16 6.09 5.47
CA GLY A 203 14.31 6.95 5.22
C GLY A 203 13.96 8.44 5.04
N ASP A 204 12.69 8.83 5.03
CA ASP A 204 12.33 10.24 5.01
C ASP A 204 12.72 10.96 6.28
N VAL A 205 13.21 12.19 6.12
CA VAL A 205 13.49 13.10 7.21
C VAL A 205 12.43 14.19 7.25
N ILE A 206 11.86 14.38 8.43
CA ILE A 206 10.92 15.43 8.78
C ILE A 206 11.59 16.36 9.78
N GLU A 207 11.47 17.66 9.59
CA GLU A 207 12.03 18.66 10.50
C GLU A 207 10.88 19.43 11.18
N LEU A 208 10.96 19.55 12.50
CA LEU A 208 10.02 20.28 13.34
C LEU A 208 10.81 21.24 14.24
N GLY A 209 11.07 22.45 13.75
CA GLY A 209 12.04 23.34 14.39
C GLY A 209 13.47 22.90 14.09
N ARG A 210 14.29 22.61 15.11
CA ARG A 210 15.64 22.03 14.95
C ARG A 210 15.66 20.51 15.17
N ALA A 211 14.56 19.95 15.66
CA ALA A 211 14.39 18.50 15.76
C ALA A 211 14.24 17.88 14.36
N ARG A 212 14.90 16.74 14.15
CA ARG A 212 14.79 15.92 12.95
C ARG A 212 14.28 14.54 13.32
N LEU A 213 13.28 14.08 12.57
CA LEU A 213 12.64 12.80 12.77
C LEU A 213 12.81 11.98 11.49
N SER A 214 13.20 10.72 11.61
CA SER A 214 13.27 9.79 10.48
C SER A 214 12.55 8.48 10.77
N LEU A 215 11.84 7.96 9.79
CA LEU A 215 11.17 6.67 9.88
C LEU A 215 12.04 5.60 9.22
N THR A 216 12.25 4.49 9.91
CA THR A 216 12.81 3.27 9.31
C THR A 216 11.77 2.17 9.43
N GLU A 217 11.58 1.37 8.37
CA GLU A 217 10.71 0.21 8.46
C GLU A 217 11.20 -0.74 9.56
N LEU A 218 10.30 -1.08 10.48
CA LEU A 218 10.49 -2.24 11.31
C LEU A 218 10.06 -3.44 10.47
N THR A 219 11.02 -4.24 10.05
CA THR A 219 10.71 -5.53 9.45
C THR A 219 9.91 -6.31 10.47
N SER A 220 8.65 -6.63 10.14
CA SER A 220 7.82 -7.53 10.95
C SER A 220 8.59 -8.83 11.16
N ILE A 221 9.08 -9.05 12.39
CA ILE A 221 9.56 -10.36 12.83
C ILE A 221 8.31 -11.09 13.32
N GLY A 222 7.46 -11.55 12.38
CA GLY A 222 6.21 -12.19 12.75
C GLY A 222 5.07 -12.03 11.76
N SER A 223 5.28 -12.45 10.53
CA SER A 223 4.21 -13.11 9.74
C SER A 223 4.89 -14.25 8.99
N ALA A 224 4.17 -15.31 8.65
CA ALA A 224 4.71 -16.36 7.78
C ALA A 224 5.44 -15.68 6.60
N SER A 225 6.74 -15.96 6.42
CA SER A 225 7.47 -15.37 5.30
C SER A 225 6.72 -15.78 4.02
N PRO A 226 6.28 -14.81 3.20
CA PRO A 226 5.55 -15.15 1.99
C PRO A 226 6.37 -16.16 1.19
N ARG A 227 5.71 -17.21 0.69
CA ARG A 227 6.37 -18.30 -0.05
C ARG A 227 7.24 -17.77 -1.20
N TYR A 228 6.90 -16.60 -1.73
CA TYR A 228 7.62 -15.92 -2.80
C TYR A 228 7.90 -14.45 -2.44
N PRO A 229 8.98 -13.84 -2.96
CA PRO A 229 9.21 -12.42 -2.83
C PRO A 229 8.04 -11.59 -3.35
N ALA A 230 7.64 -10.58 -2.58
CA ALA A 230 6.62 -9.64 -3.01
C ALA A 230 7.15 -8.71 -4.12
N VAL A 231 6.33 -8.29 -5.07
CA VAL A 231 6.60 -7.21 -6.04
C VAL A 231 5.38 -6.30 -6.10
N ASP A 232 5.51 -5.04 -6.50
CA ASP A 232 4.34 -4.19 -6.67
C ASP A 232 3.35 -4.74 -7.70
N TYR A 233 2.08 -4.35 -7.56
CA TYR A 233 0.98 -4.83 -8.40
C TYR A 233 1.22 -4.59 -9.90
N ASP A 234 1.76 -3.43 -10.28
CA ASP A 234 1.95 -3.10 -11.70
C ASP A 234 3.09 -3.93 -12.31
N THR A 235 4.16 -4.18 -11.54
CA THR A 235 5.23 -5.12 -11.93
C THR A 235 4.69 -6.54 -12.09
N PHE A 236 3.90 -7.04 -11.14
CA PHE A 236 3.29 -8.36 -11.29
C PHE A 236 2.38 -8.44 -12.52
N SER A 237 1.55 -7.41 -12.74
CA SER A 237 0.65 -7.31 -13.89
C SER A 237 1.42 -7.30 -15.22
N ALA A 238 2.59 -6.64 -15.28
CA ALA A 238 3.49 -6.69 -16.42
C ALA A 238 4.05 -8.09 -16.67
N LEU A 239 4.50 -8.81 -15.61
CA LEU A 239 4.96 -10.20 -15.74
C LEU A 239 3.87 -11.12 -16.30
N VAL A 240 2.63 -10.95 -15.84
CA VAL A 240 1.47 -11.69 -16.35
C VAL A 240 1.24 -11.38 -17.83
N GLY A 241 1.26 -10.09 -18.22
CA GLY A 241 1.10 -9.65 -19.61
C GLY A 241 2.18 -10.20 -20.55
N ARG A 242 3.41 -10.29 -20.06
CA ARG A 242 4.57 -10.88 -20.76
C ARG A 242 4.62 -12.40 -20.71
N ARG A 243 3.66 -13.04 -20.02
CA ARG A 243 3.63 -14.50 -19.83
C ARG A 243 4.91 -15.03 -19.17
N SER A 244 5.50 -14.24 -18.27
CA SER A 244 6.71 -14.62 -17.55
C SER A 244 6.43 -15.80 -16.61
N PRO A 245 7.24 -16.87 -16.63
CA PRO A 245 7.08 -18.01 -15.72
C PRO A 245 7.15 -17.63 -14.23
N LEU A 246 7.76 -16.48 -13.90
CA LEU A 246 7.84 -15.96 -12.53
C LEU A 246 6.47 -15.67 -11.91
N ALA A 247 5.45 -15.39 -12.73
CA ALA A 247 4.09 -15.17 -12.25
C ALA A 247 3.32 -16.49 -12.05
N ALA A 248 3.76 -17.61 -12.65
CA ALA A 248 2.95 -18.81 -12.75
C ALA A 248 2.61 -19.44 -11.37
N PRO A 249 3.56 -19.61 -10.43
CA PRO A 249 3.22 -20.17 -9.12
C PRO A 249 2.21 -19.31 -8.34
N ALA A 250 2.40 -17.98 -8.32
CA ALA A 250 1.43 -17.07 -7.73
C ALA A 250 0.05 -17.14 -8.42
N LEU A 251 -0.02 -17.22 -9.75
CA LEU A 251 -1.28 -17.36 -10.47
C LEU A 251 -2.03 -18.66 -10.11
N VAL A 252 -1.32 -19.79 -9.91
CA VAL A 252 -1.96 -21.04 -9.47
C VAL A 252 -2.43 -20.95 -8.01
N ASP A 253 -1.65 -20.31 -7.15
CA ASP A 253 -2.06 -20.06 -5.77
C ASP A 253 -3.35 -19.20 -5.76
N LEU A 254 -3.47 -18.21 -6.65
CA LEU A 254 -4.71 -17.43 -6.83
C LEU A 254 -5.89 -18.24 -7.36
N LEU A 255 -5.69 -19.25 -8.21
CA LEU A 255 -6.78 -20.14 -8.61
C LEU A 255 -7.38 -20.90 -7.42
N SER A 256 -6.59 -21.06 -6.35
CA SER A 256 -7.02 -21.64 -5.07
C SER A 256 -7.72 -20.63 -4.18
N ALA A 257 -7.39 -19.34 -4.31
CA ALA A 257 -7.95 -18.27 -3.49
C ALA A 257 -9.46 -18.15 -3.74
N ARG A 258 -10.24 -18.28 -2.68
CA ARG A 258 -11.64 -17.87 -2.68
C ARG A 258 -11.69 -16.49 -2.01
N PRO A 259 -12.08 -15.42 -2.71
CA PRO A 259 -12.39 -14.16 -2.07
C PRO A 259 -13.74 -14.32 -1.36
N GLU A 260 -13.77 -15.15 -0.31
CA GLU A 260 -14.91 -15.18 0.60
C GLU A 260 -14.85 -13.88 1.40
N VAL A 261 -15.89 -13.06 1.24
CA VAL A 261 -16.11 -11.86 2.03
C VAL A 261 -16.76 -12.32 3.31
N GLU A 262 -16.22 -11.95 4.48
CA GLU A 262 -16.91 -12.24 5.74
C GLU A 262 -18.36 -11.71 5.69
N PRO A 263 -19.36 -12.45 6.17
CA PRO A 263 -20.77 -12.06 6.07
C PRO A 263 -21.08 -10.65 6.61
N GLU A 264 -20.38 -10.23 7.66
CA GLU A 264 -20.52 -8.89 8.24
C GLU A 264 -20.00 -7.79 7.32
N LEU A 265 -18.90 -8.04 6.59
CA LEU A 265 -18.39 -7.13 5.57
C LEU A 265 -19.27 -7.18 4.32
N ALA A 266 -19.77 -8.36 3.93
CA ALA A 266 -20.68 -8.52 2.80
C ALA A 266 -21.99 -7.75 2.99
N GLY A 267 -22.54 -7.72 4.22
CA GLY A 267 -23.74 -6.95 4.56
C GLY A 267 -23.55 -5.43 4.55
N GLN A 268 -22.30 -4.95 4.62
CA GLN A 268 -21.95 -3.52 4.56
C GLN A 268 -21.62 -3.04 3.14
N LEU A 269 -21.70 -3.93 2.15
CA LEU A 269 -21.40 -3.67 0.75
C LEU A 269 -22.69 -3.64 -0.09
N PRO A 270 -23.42 -2.51 -0.13
CA PRO A 270 -24.76 -2.42 -0.74
C PRO A 270 -24.81 -2.77 -2.24
N GLU A 271 -23.70 -2.65 -2.97
CA GLU A 271 -23.53 -3.06 -4.38
C GLU A 271 -22.26 -3.89 -4.62
N GLY A 272 -21.51 -4.20 -3.55
CA GLY A 272 -20.18 -4.77 -3.65
C GLY A 272 -20.21 -6.26 -3.96
N GLY A 273 -21.15 -7.04 -3.40
CA GLY A 273 -21.17 -8.50 -3.58
C GLY A 273 -21.15 -8.96 -5.06
N GLU A 274 -22.00 -8.38 -5.91
CA GLU A 274 -22.04 -8.70 -7.35
C GLU A 274 -20.82 -8.17 -8.10
N ARG A 275 -20.36 -6.95 -7.81
CA ARG A 275 -19.14 -6.38 -8.41
C ARG A 275 -17.89 -7.18 -8.04
N LEU A 276 -17.82 -7.66 -6.80
CA LEU A 276 -16.75 -8.52 -6.28
C LEU A 276 -16.77 -9.91 -6.90
N ALA A 277 -17.94 -10.52 -7.04
CA ALA A 277 -18.09 -11.79 -7.74
C ALA A 277 -17.69 -11.66 -9.22
N GLY A 278 -18.10 -10.58 -9.88
CA GLY A 278 -17.70 -10.25 -11.25
C GLY A 278 -16.18 -10.04 -11.37
N PHE A 279 -15.59 -9.30 -10.45
CA PHE A 279 -14.15 -9.07 -10.38
C PHE A 279 -13.38 -10.38 -10.16
N ALA A 280 -13.76 -11.19 -9.17
CA ALA A 280 -13.14 -12.47 -8.88
C ALA A 280 -13.20 -13.42 -10.08
N LYS A 281 -14.34 -13.45 -10.78
CA LYS A 281 -14.52 -14.23 -12.01
C LYS A 281 -13.60 -13.72 -13.14
N ALA A 282 -13.57 -12.42 -13.39
CA ALA A 282 -12.70 -11.82 -14.41
C ALA A 282 -11.21 -12.08 -14.11
N TRP A 283 -10.82 -11.99 -12.83
CA TRP A 283 -9.46 -12.28 -12.38
C TRP A 283 -9.06 -13.73 -12.53
N ARG A 284 -9.93 -14.65 -12.10
CA ARG A 284 -9.70 -16.09 -12.29
C ARG A 284 -9.54 -16.41 -13.77
N GLN A 285 -10.34 -15.80 -14.64
CA GLN A 285 -10.21 -15.98 -16.09
C GLN A 285 -8.88 -15.44 -16.60
N ARG A 286 -8.48 -14.21 -16.24
CA ARG A 286 -7.17 -13.65 -16.61
C ARG A 286 -6.00 -14.52 -16.15
N ALA A 287 -6.08 -15.07 -14.94
CA ALA A 287 -5.08 -15.99 -14.41
C ALA A 287 -5.01 -17.29 -15.21
N LEU A 288 -6.16 -17.89 -15.55
CA LEU A 288 -6.23 -19.07 -16.41
C LEU A 288 -5.65 -18.78 -17.79
N ASP A 289 -6.06 -17.69 -18.45
CA ASP A 289 -5.59 -17.34 -19.78
C ASP A 289 -4.06 -17.18 -19.82
N ALA A 290 -3.50 -16.53 -18.80
CA ALA A 290 -2.05 -16.38 -18.65
C ALA A 290 -1.36 -17.73 -18.42
N LEU A 291 -1.90 -18.57 -17.54
CA LEU A 291 -1.37 -19.90 -17.25
C LEU A 291 -1.43 -20.84 -18.47
N ILE A 292 -2.51 -20.80 -19.25
CA ILE A 292 -2.66 -21.55 -20.52
C ILE A 292 -1.57 -21.11 -21.51
N ALA A 293 -1.37 -19.80 -21.64
CA ALA A 293 -0.34 -19.26 -22.52
C ALA A 293 1.08 -19.64 -22.08
N MET A 294 1.35 -19.69 -20.77
CA MET A 294 2.64 -20.11 -20.21
C MET A 294 2.90 -21.62 -20.36
N ALA A 295 1.87 -22.44 -20.14
CA ALA A 295 1.98 -23.90 -20.25
C ALA A 295 2.01 -24.39 -21.71
N GLY A 296 1.57 -23.57 -22.66
CA GLY A 296 1.43 -23.95 -24.07
C GLY A 296 0.27 -24.90 -24.36
N SER A 297 -0.57 -25.17 -23.36
CA SER A 297 -1.74 -26.07 -23.48
C SER A 297 -2.78 -25.75 -22.40
N ASP A 298 -4.06 -25.94 -22.72
CA ASP A 298 -5.13 -25.84 -21.73
C ASP A 298 -5.20 -27.11 -20.86
N LEU A 299 -4.88 -26.95 -19.57
CA LEU A 299 -4.93 -28.03 -18.57
C LEU A 299 -6.31 -28.14 -17.88
N GLY A 300 -7.28 -27.36 -18.36
CA GLY A 300 -8.64 -27.26 -17.85
C GLY A 300 -8.78 -26.37 -16.61
N PRO A 301 -10.01 -26.22 -16.09
CA PRO A 301 -10.30 -25.34 -14.94
C PRO A 301 -9.88 -25.94 -13.58
N SER A 302 -9.38 -27.18 -13.57
CA SER A 302 -9.05 -27.92 -12.35
C SER A 302 -7.75 -27.43 -11.73
N LEU A 303 -7.84 -26.91 -10.51
CA LEU A 303 -6.68 -26.53 -9.71
C LEU A 303 -5.66 -27.66 -9.55
N SER A 304 -6.13 -28.92 -9.43
CA SER A 304 -5.26 -30.09 -9.30
C SER A 304 -4.39 -30.33 -10.54
N SER A 305 -4.87 -29.98 -11.74
CA SER A 305 -4.08 -30.06 -12.97
C SER A 305 -2.94 -29.03 -12.96
N TRP A 306 -3.24 -27.79 -12.58
CA TRP A 306 -2.25 -26.72 -12.47
C TRP A 306 -1.21 -26.97 -11.38
N ARG A 307 -1.62 -27.50 -10.21
CA ARG A 307 -0.67 -27.90 -9.15
C ARG A 307 0.27 -29.02 -9.60
N ARG A 308 -0.21 -30.00 -10.36
CA ARG A 308 0.65 -31.05 -10.95
C ARG A 308 1.62 -30.47 -11.98
N TRP A 309 1.18 -29.52 -12.79
CA TRP A 309 2.05 -28.82 -13.73
C TRP A 309 3.16 -28.04 -13.00
N LEU A 310 2.84 -27.31 -11.93
CA LEU A 310 3.85 -26.66 -11.10
C LEU A 310 4.82 -27.64 -10.45
N ALA A 311 4.33 -28.78 -9.95
CA ALA A 311 5.20 -29.80 -9.35
C ALA A 311 6.21 -30.36 -10.36
N LYS A 312 5.81 -30.51 -11.64
CA LYS A 312 6.73 -30.87 -12.74
C LYS A 312 7.68 -29.74 -13.13
N ASN A 313 7.33 -28.49 -12.82
CA ASN A 313 8.10 -27.29 -13.09
C ASN A 313 8.62 -26.64 -11.79
N ASN A 314 9.06 -27.46 -10.83
CA ASN A 314 9.50 -27.00 -9.50
C ASN A 314 10.77 -26.13 -9.52
N HIS A 315 11.45 -26.04 -10.67
CA HIS A 315 12.58 -25.14 -10.91
C HIS A 315 12.14 -23.69 -11.15
N LEU A 316 10.85 -23.45 -11.39
CA LEU A 316 10.31 -22.11 -11.57
C LEU A 316 10.41 -21.32 -10.27
N ARG A 317 11.17 -20.22 -10.34
CA ARG A 317 11.14 -19.15 -9.34
C ARG A 317 9.81 -18.42 -9.45
N SER A 318 9.43 -17.70 -8.40
CA SER A 318 8.21 -16.90 -8.45
C SER A 318 8.31 -15.62 -7.66
N VAL A 319 7.40 -14.70 -7.99
CA VAL A 319 7.05 -13.52 -7.21
C VAL A 319 5.55 -13.51 -6.98
N MET A 320 5.12 -12.77 -5.98
CA MET A 320 3.71 -12.50 -5.70
C MET A 320 3.51 -11.00 -5.58
N PRO A 321 2.35 -10.44 -5.95
CA PRO A 321 2.15 -9.01 -5.78
C PRO A 321 1.95 -8.67 -4.29
N SER A 322 2.51 -7.54 -3.88
CA SER A 322 2.37 -6.96 -2.56
C SER A 322 0.89 -6.79 -2.23
N GLY A 323 0.51 -7.13 -0.99
CA GLY A 323 -0.86 -6.95 -0.50
C GLY A 323 -1.88 -7.97 -1.00
N TRP A 324 -1.48 -9.02 -1.75
CA TRP A 324 -2.45 -9.90 -2.41
C TRP A 324 -2.82 -11.17 -1.65
N ILE A 325 -1.88 -11.70 -0.85
CA ILE A 325 -2.09 -12.88 -0.02
C ILE A 325 -1.27 -12.66 1.26
N ALA A 326 -1.94 -12.54 2.39
CA ALA A 326 -1.36 -13.08 3.61
C ALA A 326 -2.07 -14.41 3.80
N ASP A 327 -1.28 -15.46 3.99
CA ASP A 327 -1.79 -16.76 4.41
C ASP A 327 -2.52 -16.63 5.76
#